data_AF-A0A838WIG8-F1
#
_entry.id   AF-A0A838WIG8-F1
#
_cell.length_a   1.000
_cell.length_b   1.000
_cell.length_c   1.000
_cell.angle_alpha   90.00
_cell.angle_beta   90.00
_cell.angle_gamma   90.00
#
_symmetry.space_group_name_H-M   'P 1'
#
loop_
_entity.id
_entity.type
_entity.pdbx_description
1 polymer ?
#
loop_
_entity_poly.entity_id
_entity_poly.type
_entity_poly.pdbx_seq_one_letter_code
_entity_poly.pdbx_strand_id
1 'polypeptide(L)'
;MNRASVWIRWMVLVLLLVACAPASNTQNRPTRTDRSVISAEELQAANQNDVCSVVELLRPQWLRPRGISSINQRESVKVYLDDSLVGGPESLRQISTRSVSSIRFLDGLEATQRWGLDHGLGAIQVFTRRN
;
A
#
# COMPACT_ATOMS: atom_id res chain seq x y z
N MET A 1 -41.78 28.58 55.78
CA MET A 1 -41.18 27.27 55.46
C MET A 1 -40.94 27.12 53.95
N ASN A 2 -39.65 27.13 53.60
CA ASN A 2 -38.98 26.19 52.69
C ASN A 2 -39.45 26.13 51.22
N ARG A 3 -39.12 27.13 50.39
CA ARG A 3 -39.25 27.03 48.92
C ARG A 3 -37.95 27.26 48.12
N ALA A 4 -36.85 27.64 48.79
CA ALA A 4 -35.59 28.00 48.13
C ALA A 4 -34.50 26.89 48.14
N SER A 5 -34.73 25.74 48.79
CA SER A 5 -33.68 24.71 48.99
C SER A 5 -33.67 23.58 47.94
N VAL A 6 -34.67 23.51 47.05
CA VAL A 6 -34.76 22.44 46.04
C VAL A 6 -33.96 22.77 44.77
N TRP A 7 -33.78 24.05 44.47
CA TRP A 7 -33.12 24.51 43.24
C TRP A 7 -31.59 24.37 43.27
N ILE A 8 -31.00 24.32 44.47
CA ILE A 8 -29.53 24.18 44.64
C ILE A 8 -29.08 22.71 44.59
N ARG A 9 -29.99 21.74 44.83
CA ARG A 9 -29.69 20.30 44.70
C ARG A 9 -29.73 19.78 43.27
N TRP A 10 -30.24 20.55 42.32
CA TRP A 10 -30.28 20.18 40.89
C TRP A 10 -29.08 20.70 40.07
N MET A 11 -28.16 21.44 40.70
CA MET A 11 -27.02 22.07 40.01
C MET A 11 -25.66 21.41 40.29
N VAL A 12 -25.63 20.22 40.90
CA VAL A 12 -24.37 19.54 41.30
C VAL A 12 -24.20 18.13 40.72
N LEU A 13 -25.16 17.61 39.93
CA LEU A 13 -25.16 16.19 39.52
C LEU A 13 -24.75 15.91 38.05
N VAL A 14 -24.08 16.81 37.34
CA VAL A 14 -23.60 16.52 35.96
C VAL A 14 -22.15 16.95 35.78
N LEU A 15 -21.28 16.50 36.68
CA LEU A 15 -19.83 16.76 36.66
C LEU A 15 -18.99 15.48 36.50
N LEU A 16 -19.51 14.45 35.81
CA LEU A 16 -18.80 13.18 35.58
C LEU A 16 -19.07 12.61 34.18
N LEU A 17 -18.83 13.40 33.13
CA LEU A 17 -18.59 12.82 31.81
C LEU A 17 -17.11 12.43 31.72
N VAL A 18 -16.86 11.20 32.16
CA VAL A 18 -15.64 10.43 31.96
C VAL A 18 -15.21 10.55 30.50
N ALA A 19 -14.08 11.23 30.29
CA ALA A 19 -13.37 11.25 29.03
C ALA A 19 -12.78 9.85 28.77
N CYS A 20 -13.53 9.00 28.08
CA CYS A 20 -12.95 7.84 27.42
C CYS A 20 -12.14 8.33 26.22
N ALA A 21 -10.87 8.68 26.44
CA ALA A 21 -9.91 8.81 25.36
C ALA A 21 -9.65 7.41 24.78
N PRO A 22 -9.90 7.14 23.49
CA PRO A 22 -9.34 5.96 22.87
C PRO A 22 -7.83 6.20 22.76
N ALA A 23 -7.06 5.54 23.63
CA ALA A 23 -5.65 5.32 23.35
C ALA A 23 -5.59 4.44 22.10
N SER A 24 -5.43 5.08 20.93
CA SER A 24 -5.04 4.42 19.71
C SER A 24 -3.67 3.81 19.99
N ASN A 25 -3.67 2.56 20.44
CA ASN A 25 -2.47 1.75 20.50
C ASN A 25 -2.02 1.58 19.05
N THR A 26 -1.13 2.47 18.61
CA THR A 26 -0.33 2.35 17.42
C THR A 26 0.37 1.01 17.56
N GLN A 27 -0.23 0.01 16.93
CA GLN A 27 0.24 -1.36 16.91
C GLN A 27 1.65 -1.30 16.32
N ASN A 28 2.66 -1.31 17.18
CA ASN A 28 4.03 -1.63 16.86
C ASN A 28 4.04 -3.11 16.47
N ARG A 29 3.50 -3.41 15.29
CA ARG A 29 3.58 -4.71 14.66
C ARG A 29 5.08 -4.96 14.44
N PRO A 30 5.60 -6.15 14.78
CA PRO A 30 6.94 -6.52 14.32
C PRO A 30 6.99 -6.24 12.82
N THR A 31 8.07 -5.60 12.36
CA THR A 31 8.31 -5.21 10.97
C THR A 31 8.20 -6.43 10.06
N ARG A 32 6.96 -6.79 9.75
CA ARG A 32 6.63 -7.76 8.71
C ARG A 32 7.12 -7.07 7.46
N THR A 33 8.27 -7.50 6.93
CA THR A 33 8.76 -7.09 5.63
C THR A 33 7.57 -7.06 4.69
N ASP A 34 7.19 -5.87 4.26
CA ASP A 34 5.98 -5.69 3.50
C ASP A 34 6.18 -6.42 2.18
N ARG A 35 5.45 -7.52 1.98
CA ARG A 35 5.62 -8.36 0.77
C ARG A 35 5.02 -7.69 -0.47
N SER A 36 4.35 -6.55 -0.30
CA SER A 36 3.76 -5.75 -1.36
C SER A 36 4.63 -4.56 -1.77
N VAL A 37 5.70 -4.25 -1.04
CA VAL A 37 6.57 -3.11 -1.32
C VAL A 37 8.05 -3.56 -1.34
N ILE A 38 8.83 -2.97 -2.25
CA ILE A 38 10.28 -2.97 -2.23
C ILE A 38 10.71 -1.55 -1.90
N SER A 39 11.32 -1.37 -0.74
CA SER A 39 11.74 -0.06 -0.25
C SER A 39 13.07 0.40 -0.88
N ALA A 40 13.44 1.66 -0.64
CA ALA A 40 14.71 2.21 -1.09
C ALA A 40 15.92 1.45 -0.49
N GLU A 41 15.78 1.01 0.77
CA GLU A 41 16.80 0.24 1.48
C GLU A 41 16.96 -1.15 0.85
N GLU A 42 15.86 -1.81 0.49
CA GLU A 42 15.89 -3.09 -0.22
C GLU A 42 16.48 -2.96 -1.63
N LEU A 43 16.18 -1.86 -2.35
CA LEU A 43 16.77 -1.53 -3.65
C LEU A 43 18.29 -1.36 -3.56
N GLN A 44 18.77 -0.64 -2.54
CA GLN A 44 20.18 -0.44 -2.29
C GLN A 44 20.88 -1.75 -1.90
N ALA A 45 20.26 -2.56 -1.04
CA ALA A 45 20.80 -3.85 -0.60
C ALA A 45 20.90 -4.87 -1.75
N ALA A 46 19.98 -4.84 -2.72
CA ALA A 46 20.00 -5.71 -3.89
C ALA A 46 21.17 -5.40 -4.84
N ASN A 47 21.67 -4.15 -4.87
CA ASN A 47 22.78 -3.69 -5.69
C ASN A 47 22.65 -4.03 -7.20
N GLN A 48 21.41 -4.01 -7.73
CA GLN A 48 21.14 -4.21 -9.16
C GLN A 48 20.89 -2.88 -9.86
N ASN A 49 21.17 -2.83 -11.17
CA ASN A 49 21.03 -1.62 -11.98
C ASN A 49 19.64 -1.46 -12.62
N ASP A 50 18.90 -2.56 -12.75
CA ASP A 50 17.59 -2.61 -13.39
C ASP A 50 16.52 -3.14 -12.44
N VAL A 51 15.29 -2.61 -12.58
CA VAL A 51 14.18 -2.97 -11.70
C VAL A 51 13.75 -4.43 -11.87
N CYS A 52 13.85 -4.98 -13.08
CA CYS A 52 13.47 -6.37 -13.35
C CYS A 52 14.29 -7.34 -12.49
N SER A 53 15.62 -7.19 -12.48
CA SER A 53 16.53 -8.01 -11.67
C SER A 53 16.25 -7.90 -10.17
N VAL A 54 15.86 -6.71 -9.69
CA VAL A 54 15.45 -6.53 -8.28
C VAL A 54 14.18 -7.31 -7.96
N VAL A 55 13.16 -7.19 -8.82
CA VAL A 55 11.89 -7.90 -8.62
C VAL A 55 12.07 -9.40 -8.74
N GLU A 56 12.86 -9.89 -9.69
CA GLU A 56 13.20 -11.31 -9.83
C GLU A 56 13.91 -11.87 -8.59
N LEU A 57 14.84 -11.10 -8.03
CA LEU A 57 15.62 -11.50 -6.85
C LEU A 57 14.78 -11.49 -5.57
N LEU A 58 14.07 -10.40 -5.31
CA LEU A 58 13.40 -10.17 -4.02
C LEU A 58 11.97 -10.69 -3.99
N ARG A 59 11.26 -10.66 -5.12
CA ARG A 59 9.81 -10.91 -5.22
C ARG A 59 9.43 -11.59 -6.55
N PRO A 60 10.00 -12.76 -6.91
CA PRO A 60 9.74 -13.42 -8.19
C PRO A 60 8.26 -13.75 -8.43
N GLN A 61 7.49 -13.91 -7.34
CA GLN A 61 6.04 -14.14 -7.39
C GLN A 61 5.24 -12.98 -8.00
N TRP A 62 5.77 -11.76 -8.03
CA TRP A 62 5.09 -10.59 -8.63
C TRP A 62 5.05 -10.65 -10.15
N LEU A 63 5.98 -11.36 -10.78
CA LEU A 63 6.05 -11.52 -12.24
C LEU A 63 5.15 -12.66 -12.73
N ARG A 64 4.72 -13.53 -11.80
CA ARG A 64 3.87 -14.70 -12.07
C ARG A 64 2.76 -14.80 -11.01
N PRO A 65 1.88 -13.80 -10.91
CA PRO A 65 0.82 -13.84 -9.93
C PRO A 65 -0.13 -14.99 -10.23
N ARG A 66 -0.55 -15.65 -9.16
CA ARG A 66 -1.53 -16.73 -9.21
C ARG A 66 -2.91 -16.08 -9.31
N GLY A 67 -3.62 -16.30 -10.42
CA GLY A 67 -4.95 -15.73 -10.64
C GLY A 67 -5.68 -16.46 -11.76
N ILE A 68 -7.00 -16.31 -11.80
CA ILE A 68 -7.84 -16.79 -12.90
C ILE A 68 -7.64 -15.80 -14.05
N SER A 69 -6.64 -16.01 -14.90
CA SER A 69 -6.60 -15.32 -16.19
C SER A 69 -7.78 -15.83 -17.03
N SER A 70 -8.54 -14.92 -17.63
CA SER A 70 -9.55 -15.30 -18.62
C SER A 70 -8.90 -16.20 -19.67
N ILE A 71 -9.45 -17.41 -19.85
CA ILE A 71 -8.92 -18.49 -20.72
C ILE A 71 -8.65 -18.03 -22.17
N ASN A 72 -9.25 -16.91 -22.60
CA ASN A 72 -9.10 -16.33 -23.94
C ASN A 72 -8.27 -15.04 -24.00
N GLN A 73 -7.78 -14.51 -22.88
CA GLN A 73 -7.01 -13.27 -22.84
C GLN A 73 -5.63 -13.55 -22.23
N ARG A 74 -4.56 -13.24 -22.97
CA ARG A 74 -3.19 -13.24 -22.46
C ARG A 74 -3.01 -12.05 -21.52
N GLU A 75 -3.73 -12.06 -20.40
CA GLU A 75 -3.57 -11.05 -19.37
C GLU A 75 -2.19 -11.25 -18.74
N SER A 76 -1.47 -10.15 -18.58
CA SER A 76 -0.16 -10.10 -17.92
C SER A 76 -0.19 -9.02 -16.86
N VAL A 77 0.76 -9.09 -15.92
CA VAL A 77 0.93 -8.01 -14.94
C VAL A 77 1.27 -6.71 -15.67
N LYS A 78 0.54 -5.65 -15.34
CA LYS A 78 0.77 -4.33 -15.91
C LYS A 78 1.80 -3.58 -15.09
N VAL A 79 2.66 -2.83 -15.76
CA VAL A 79 3.71 -2.03 -15.15
C VAL A 79 3.38 -0.56 -15.32
N TYR A 80 3.41 0.16 -14.21
CA TYR A 80 3.20 1.60 -14.14
C TYR A 80 4.48 2.27 -13.66
N LEU A 81 4.87 3.36 -14.33
CA LEU A 81 5.87 4.29 -13.83
C LEU A 81 5.12 5.49 -13.28
N ASP A 82 5.22 5.69 -11.97
CA ASP A 82 4.31 6.51 -11.17
C ASP A 82 2.86 6.10 -11.46
N ASP A 83 2.07 6.92 -12.16
CA ASP A 83 0.69 6.59 -12.56
C ASP A 83 0.52 6.34 -14.07
N SER A 84 1.61 6.34 -14.84
CA SER A 84 1.58 6.11 -16.29
C SER A 84 1.80 4.64 -16.62
N LEU A 85 0.89 4.02 -17.37
CA LEU A 85 1.06 2.67 -17.89
C LEU A 85 2.24 2.65 -18.89
N VAL A 86 3.24 1.81 -18.63
CA VAL A 86 4.41 1.69 -19.51
C VAL A 86 4.44 0.37 -20.28
N GLY A 87 3.75 -0.67 -19.80
CA GLY A 87 3.65 -1.94 -20.52
C GLY A 87 3.52 -3.16 -19.60
N GLY A 88 4.03 -4.31 -20.03
CA GLY A 88 4.12 -5.53 -19.25
C GLY A 88 5.42 -5.65 -18.46
N PRO A 89 5.67 -6.81 -17.81
CA PRO A 89 6.84 -7.04 -16.96
C PRO A 89 8.18 -6.81 -17.68
N GLU A 90 8.23 -7.01 -18.98
CA GLU A 90 9.39 -6.74 -19.83
C GLU A 90 9.88 -5.28 -19.76
N SER A 91 8.96 -4.35 -19.48
CA SER A 91 9.24 -2.91 -19.37
C SER A 91 10.09 -2.58 -18.14
N LEU A 92 10.07 -3.42 -17.10
CA LEU A 92 10.86 -3.22 -15.88
C LEU A 92 12.37 -3.21 -16.17
N ARG A 93 12.82 -3.90 -17.22
CA ARG A 93 14.24 -3.93 -17.64
C ARG A 93 14.74 -2.59 -18.17
N GLN A 94 13.82 -1.73 -18.63
CA GLN A 94 14.17 -0.41 -19.17
C GLN A 94 14.28 0.65 -18.06
N ILE A 95 13.84 0.33 -16.84
CA ILE A 95 13.83 1.27 -15.72
C ILE A 95 15.06 1.04 -14.86
N SER A 96 15.87 2.10 -14.70
CA SER A 96 17.05 2.05 -13.83
C SER A 96 16.64 2.15 -12.36
N THR A 97 17.22 1.32 -11.49
CA THR A 97 17.03 1.41 -10.03
C THR A 97 17.47 2.75 -9.46
N ARG A 98 18.40 3.46 -10.12
CA ARG A 98 18.92 4.74 -9.65
C ARG A 98 17.86 5.85 -9.65
N SER A 99 16.91 5.81 -10.59
CA SER A 99 15.82 6.77 -10.70
C SER A 99 14.58 6.40 -9.88
N VAL A 100 14.61 5.28 -9.16
CA VAL A 100 13.47 4.72 -8.44
C VAL A 100 13.60 5.01 -6.94
N SER A 101 12.48 5.38 -6.31
CA SER A 101 12.37 5.57 -4.87
C SER A 101 11.82 4.33 -4.17
N SER A 102 10.81 3.68 -4.75
CA SER A 102 10.23 2.44 -4.26
C SER A 102 9.46 1.71 -5.36
N ILE A 103 9.16 0.44 -5.15
CA ILE A 103 8.33 -0.36 -6.05
C ILE A 103 7.22 -0.99 -5.23
N ARG A 104 5.99 -1.00 -5.75
CA ARG A 104 4.83 -1.60 -5.10
C ARG A 104 4.13 -2.56 -6.03
N PHE A 105 3.74 -3.71 -5.51
CA PHE A 105 2.79 -4.60 -6.15
C PHE A 105 1.39 -4.33 -5.63
N LEU A 106 0.45 -4.17 -6.55
CA LEU A 106 -0.97 -4.11 -6.28
C LEU A 106 -1.57 -5.44 -6.74
N ASP A 107 -2.37 -6.06 -5.88
CA ASP A 107 -3.13 -7.23 -6.29
C ASP A 107 -4.21 -6.85 -7.32
N GLY A 108 -4.88 -7.85 -7.89
CA GLY A 108 -5.85 -7.58 -8.95
C GLY A 108 -7.05 -6.73 -8.52
N LEU A 109 -7.44 -6.81 -7.24
CA LEU A 109 -8.54 -6.01 -6.71
C LEU A 109 -8.09 -4.55 -6.53
N GLU A 110 -6.95 -4.32 -5.88
CA GLU A 110 -6.38 -2.98 -5.68
C GLU A 110 -6.09 -2.29 -7.02
N ALA A 111 -5.49 -3.02 -7.97
CA ALA A 111 -5.19 -2.50 -9.29
C ALA A 111 -6.48 -2.16 -10.07
N THR A 112 -7.51 -3.01 -9.97
CA THR A 112 -8.81 -2.75 -10.60
C THR A 112 -9.50 -1.53 -10.01
N GLN A 113 -9.42 -1.33 -8.69
CA GLN A 113 -9.96 -0.15 -8.04
C GLN A 113 -9.28 1.15 -8.49
N ARG A 114 -7.98 1.08 -8.83
CA ARG A 114 -7.20 2.25 -9.22
C ARG A 114 -7.29 2.59 -10.71
N TRP A 115 -7.15 1.59 -11.57
CA TRP A 115 -7.02 1.79 -13.02
C TRP A 115 -8.15 1.17 -13.84
N GLY A 116 -9.13 0.51 -13.21
CA GLY A 116 -10.26 -0.12 -13.86
C GLY A 116 -10.00 -1.59 -14.25
N LEU A 117 -10.90 -2.15 -15.06
CA LEU A 117 -10.86 -3.55 -15.48
C LEU A 117 -9.55 -3.92 -16.22
N ASP A 118 -9.36 -5.21 -16.53
CA ASP A 118 -8.13 -5.78 -17.14
C ASP A 118 -6.87 -5.68 -16.24
N HIS A 119 -7.06 -5.73 -14.93
CA HIS A 119 -5.97 -5.83 -13.95
C HIS A 119 -6.12 -7.08 -13.08
N GLY A 120 -6.75 -8.14 -13.57
CA GLY A 120 -7.02 -9.36 -12.80
C GLY A 120 -5.76 -10.04 -12.25
N LEU A 121 -4.62 -9.85 -12.93
CA LEU A 121 -3.31 -10.32 -12.50
C LEU A 121 -2.54 -9.33 -11.60
N GLY A 122 -3.10 -8.15 -11.33
CA GLY A 122 -2.45 -7.10 -10.56
C GLY A 122 -1.55 -6.20 -11.39
N ALA A 123 -0.82 -5.34 -10.70
CA ALA A 123 0.05 -4.34 -11.30
C ALA A 123 1.31 -4.09 -10.46
N ILE A 124 2.41 -3.77 -11.12
CA ILE A 124 3.64 -3.30 -10.50
C ILE A 124 3.75 -1.80 -10.74
N GLN A 125 3.72 -1.03 -9.67
CA GLN A 125 3.90 0.41 -9.68
C GLN A 125 5.32 0.75 -9.25
N VAL A 126 6.04 1.47 -10.09
CA VAL A 126 7.41 1.94 -9.85
C VAL A 126 7.36 3.43 -9.57
N PHE A 127 7.78 3.86 -8.38
CA PHE A 127 7.80 5.28 -8.02
C PHE A 127 9.15 5.89 -8.36
N THR A 128 9.14 7.03 -9.06
CA THR A 128 10.37 7.75 -9.37
C THR A 128 10.87 8.54 -8.16
N ARG A 129 12.18 8.83 -8.13
CA ARG A 129 12.74 9.76 -7.16
C ARG A 129 12.47 11.18 -7.65
N ARG A 130 11.80 11.99 -6.82
CA ARG A 130 11.72 13.43 -7.06
C ARG A 130 13.13 14.02 -6.87
N ASN A 131 13.62 14.69 -7.92
CA ASN A 131 14.92 15.37 -7.92
C ASN A 131 14.77 16.81 -7.42
#